data_AF-A0A7Y2P275-F1
#
_entry.id   AF-A0A7Y2P275-F1
#
_cell.length_a   1.000
_cell.length_b   1.000
_cell.length_c   1.000
_cell.angle_alpha   90.00
_cell.angle_beta   90.00
_cell.angle_gamma   90.00
#
_symmetry.space_group_name_H-M   'P 1'
#
loop_
_entity.id
_entity.type
_entity.pdbx_description
1 polymer ?
#
loop_
_entity_poly.entity_id
_entity_poly.type
_entity_poly.pdbx_seq_one_letter_code
_entity_poly.pdbx_strand_id
1 'polypeptide(L)' 'PFNPTTKITYQILELSFVTLKVYDVLGNEIEILVNEEKLAGSYEVEFEGEGLPSGVYFCRIKAGDFVKTMKMVLLK' A
#
# COMPACT_ATOMS: atom_id res chain seq x y z
N PRO A 1 1.68 -12.97 -9.54
CA PRO A 1 0.80 -13.70 -8.61
C PRO A 1 1.18 -13.37 -7.16
N PHE A 2 0.31 -12.68 -6.42
CA PHE A 2 0.39 -12.66 -4.97
C PHE A 2 -0.70 -13.55 -4.38
N ASN A 3 -0.40 -14.22 -3.26
CA ASN A 3 -1.41 -14.86 -2.40
C ASN A 3 -2.44 -13.80 -1.95
N PRO A 4 -3.67 -14.19 -1.57
CA PRO A 4 -4.73 -13.25 -1.19
C PRO A 4 -4.33 -12.28 -0.07
N THR A 5 -3.33 -12.63 0.73
CA THR A 5 -2.67 -11.72 1.67
C THR A 5 -1.27 -11.35 1.19
N THR A 6 -0.98 -10.06 1.12
CA THR A 6 0.32 -9.50 0.73
C THR A 6 0.91 -8.68 1.87
N LYS A 7 2.13 -8.98 2.30
CA LYS A 7 2.90 -8.12 3.21
C LYS A 7 3.57 -7.01 2.42
N ILE A 8 3.32 -5.76 2.81
CA ILE A 8 3.91 -4.56 2.24
C ILE A 8 4.85 -3.97 3.27
N THR A 9 6.15 -4.01 2.97
CA THR A 9 7.18 -3.44 3.83
C THR A 9 7.63 -2.08 3.31
N TYR A 10 7.81 -1.13 4.21
CA TYR A 10 8.28 0.21 3.88
C TYR A 10 9.15 0.78 5.00
N GLN A 11 10.00 1.73 4.65
CA GLN A 11 10.89 2.40 5.57
C GLN A 11 10.62 3.90 5.55
N ILE A 12 10.61 4.49 6.74
CA ILE A 12 10.48 5.92 6.98
C ILE A 12 11.82 6.42 7.52
N LEU A 13 12.38 7.46 6.91
CA LEU A 13 13.71 7.98 7.24
C LEU A 13 13.69 9.02 8.36
N GLU A 14 12.57 9.71 8.53
CA GLU A 14 12.35 10.77 9.53
C GLU A 14 10.87 10.83 9.92
N LEU A 15 10.55 11.47 11.05
CA LEU A 15 9.15 11.64 11.47
C LEU A 15 8.33 12.28 10.34
N SER A 16 7.29 11.59 9.90
CA SER A 16 6.47 12.02 8.77
C SER A 16 5.03 11.55 8.92
N PHE A 17 4.09 12.32 8.38
CA PHE A 17 2.73 11.83 8.16
C PHE A 17 2.72 10.87 6.97
N VAL A 18 2.33 9.62 7.21
CA VAL A 18 2.38 8.54 6.23
C VAL A 18 0.97 8.16 5.80
N THR A 19 0.76 8.12 4.48
CA THR A 19 -0.43 7.50 3.89
C THR A 19 -0.02 6.34 3.00
N LEU A 20 -0.63 5.18 3.22
CA LEU A 20 -0.47 4.00 2.38
C LEU A 20 -1.85 3.56 1.91
N LYS A 21 -2.08 3.61 0.60
CA LYS A 21 -3.40 3.41 0.01
C LYS A 21 -3.32 2.47 -1.19
N VAL A 22 -4.36 1.69 -1.40
CA VAL A 22 -4.50 0.77 -2.54
C VAL A 22 -5.55 1.32 -3.51
N TYR A 23 -5.23 1.27 -4.80
CA TYR A 23 -6.09 1.73 -5.88
C TYR A 23 -6.29 0.65 -6.94
N ASP A 24 -7.43 0.68 -7.64
CA ASP A 24 -7.62 -0.07 -8.87
C ASP A 24 -7.00 0.66 -10.09
N VAL A 25 -7.14 0.05 -11.27
CA VAL A 25 -6.61 0.62 -12.54
C VAL A 25 -7.30 1.91 -12.98
N LEU A 26 -8.51 2.19 -12.47
CA LEU A 26 -9.25 3.42 -12.77
C LEU A 26 -8.87 4.54 -11.78
N GLY A 27 -8.09 4.24 -10.75
CA GLY A 27 -7.69 5.17 -9.71
C GLY A 27 -8.70 5.27 -8.57
N ASN A 28 -9.68 4.36 -8.48
CA ASN A 28 -10.56 4.30 -7.32
C ASN A 28 -9.77 3.82 -6.11
N GLU A 29 -9.94 4.50 -4.98
CA GLU A 29 -9.37 4.07 -3.71
C GLU A 29 -10.12 2.83 -3.22
N ILE A 30 -9.40 1.73 -3.06
CA ILE A 30 -9.93 0.45 -2.60
C ILE A 30 -9.80 0.35 -1.09
N GLU A 31 -8.66 0.75 -0.55
CA GLU A 31 -8.37 0.63 0.87
C GLU A 31 -7.30 1.61 1.34
N ILE A 32 -7.41 2.06 2.59
CA ILE A 32 -6.39 2.83 3.30
C ILE A 32 -5.76 1.90 4.34
N LEU A 33 -4.49 1.55 4.14
CA LEU A 33 -3.74 0.66 5.03
C LEU A 33 -3.05 1.43 6.17
N VAL A 34 -2.63 2.66 5.90
CA VAL A 34 -1.96 3.54 6.88
C VAL A 34 -2.38 4.99 6.61
N ASN A 35 -2.65 5.75 7.67
CA ASN A 35 -3.00 7.17 7.60
C ASN A 35 -2.71 7.87 8.93
N GLU A 36 -1.43 7.93 9.31
CA GLU A 36 -1.00 8.43 10.62
C GLU A 36 0.45 8.91 10.59
N GLU A 37 0.88 9.60 11.65
CA GLU A 37 2.29 9.94 11.85
C GLU A 37 3.11 8.71 12.21
N LYS A 38 4.25 8.54 11.56
CA LYS A 38 5.22 7.47 11.84
C LYS A 38 6.59 8.08 12.09
N LEU A 39 7.29 7.56 13.10
CA LEU A 39 8.68 7.87 13.36
C LEU A 39 9.58 7.21 12.30
N ALA A 40 10.87 7.56 12.31
CA ALA A 40 11.85 6.84 11.52
C ALA A 40 11.89 5.36 11.93
N GLY A 41 11.84 4.46 10.95
CA GLY A 41 11.78 3.02 11.21
C GLY A 41 11.32 2.21 10.01
N SER A 42 11.36 0.89 10.17
CA SER A 42 10.81 -0.07 9.22
C SER A 42 9.46 -0.54 9.70
N TYR A 43 8.50 -0.60 8.79
CA TYR A 43 7.12 -0.98 9.07
C TYR A 43 6.67 -2.04 8.08
N GLU A 44 5.73 -2.87 8.54
CA GLU A 44 5.03 -3.86 7.72
C GLU A 44 3.53 -3.65 7.90
N VAL A 45 2.80 -3.76 6.80
CA VAL A 45 1.34 -3.85 6.84
C VAL A 45 0.90 -5.00 5.94
N GLU A 46 -0.23 -5.60 6.27
CA GLU A 46 -0.86 -6.63 5.45
C GLU A 46 -1.98 -6.01 4.63
N PHE A 47 -2.03 -6.39 3.36
CA PHE A 47 -3.14 -6.10 2.46
C PHE A 47 -3.85 -7.42 2.13
N GLU A 48 -5.15 -7.47 2.40
CA GLU A 48 -6.02 -8.60 2.09
C GLU A 48 -6.83 -8.29 0.83
N GLY A 49 -6.49 -8.95 -0.27
CA GLY A 49 -7.22 -8.87 -1.52
C GLY A 49 -8.45 -9.79 -1.58
N GLU A 50 -8.95 -10.26 -0.43
CA GLU A 50 -10.14 -11.13 -0.40
C GLU A 50 -11.37 -10.35 -0.91
N GLY A 51 -12.22 -11.02 -1.71
CA GLY A 51 -13.36 -10.36 -2.34
C GLY A 51 -13.05 -9.50 -3.57
N LEU A 52 -11.78 -9.14 -3.83
CA LEU A 52 -11.40 -8.39 -5.02
C LEU A 52 -11.30 -9.27 -6.29
N PRO A 53 -11.65 -8.76 -7.48
CA PRO A 53 -11.45 -9.48 -8.73
C PRO A 53 -9.96 -9.64 -9.06
N SER A 54 -9.59 -10.67 -9.83
CA SER A 54 -8.24 -10.76 -10.37
C SER A 54 -7.96 -9.55 -11.25
N GLY A 55 -6.79 -8.95 -11.11
CA GLY A 55 -6.50 -7.69 -11.77
C GLY A 55 -5.23 -7.01 -11.31
N VAL A 56 -5.02 -5.82 -11.84
CA VAL A 56 -3.91 -4.95 -11.47
C VAL A 56 -4.39 -3.95 -10.42
N TYR A 57 -3.59 -3.79 -9.38
CA TYR A 57 -3.80 -2.83 -8.31
C TYR A 57 -2.54 -2.00 -8.12
N PHE A 58 -2.68 -0.83 -7.52
CA PHE A 58 -1.57 0.07 -7.23
C PHE A 58 -1.57 0.44 -5.76
N CYS A 59 -0.52 0.03 -5.05
CA CYS A 59 -0.28 0.51 -3.69
C CYS A 59 0.59 1.76 -3.75
N ARG A 60 0.14 2.86 -3.17
CA ARG A 60 0.87 4.12 -3.12
C ARG A 60 1.18 4.48 -1.68
N ILE A 61 2.46 4.66 -1.39
CA ILE A 61 2.92 5.28 -0.14
C ILE A 61 3.28 6.74 -0.40
N LYS A 62 2.90 7.60 0.54
CA LYS A 62 3.38 8.98 0.67
C LYS A 62 3.86 9.22 2.09
N ALA A 63 5.05 9.78 2.24
CA ALA A 63 5.64 10.18 3.52
C ALA A 63 6.33 11.54 3.30
N GLY A 64 5.72 12.62 3.78
CA GLY A 64 6.15 13.98 3.42
C GLY A 64 6.14 14.20 1.90
N ASP A 65 7.30 14.56 1.34
CA ASP A 65 7.50 14.75 -0.11
C ASP A 65 7.80 13.44 -0.86
N PHE A 66 8.15 12.37 -0.15
CA PHE A 66 8.40 11.08 -0.76
C PHE A 66 7.09 10.43 -1.20
N VAL A 67 7.03 10.01 -2.48
CA VAL A 67 5.92 9.23 -3.03
C VAL A 67 6.48 8.04 -3.79
N LYS A 68 5.95 6.85 -3.52
CA LYS A 68 6.28 5.64 -4.28
C LYS A 68 5.00 4.86 -4.56
N THR A 69 4.85 4.41 -5.80
CA THR A 69 3.74 3.56 -6.24
C THR A 69 4.28 2.21 -6.66
N MET A 70 3.64 1.14 -6.18
CA MET A 70 3.98 -0.25 -6.44
C MET A 70 2.80 -0.90 -7.16
N LYS A 71 3.06 -1.45 -8.35
CA LYS A 71 2.07 -2.23 -9.10
C LYS A 71 1.98 -3.62 -8.51
N MET A 72 0.76 -4.04 -8.19
CA MET A 72 0.42 -5.36 -7.64
C MET A 72 -0.47 -6.10 -8.66
N VAL A 73 -0.31 -7.42 -8.76
CA VAL A 73 -1.15 -8.25 -9.62
C VAL A 73 -1.77 -9.34 -8.76
N LEU A 74 -3.08 -9.22 -8.55
CA LEU A 74 -3.89 -10.23 -7.88
C LEU A 74 -4.29 -11.28 -8.92
N LEU A 75 -3.82 -12.51 -8.73
CA LEU A 75 -4.22 -13.67 -9.53
C LEU A 75 -5.02 -14.60 -8.62
N LYS A 76 -6.21 -15.00 -9.06
CA LYS A 76 -6.97 -16.10 -8.46
C LYS A 76 -6.66 -17.39 -9.20
#